data_AF-A0A2N8L218-F1
#
_entry.id   AF-A0A2N8L218-F1
#
_cell.length_a   1.000
_cell.length_b   1.000
_cell.length_c   1.000
_cell.angle_alpha   90.00
_cell.angle_beta   90.00
_cell.angle_gamma   90.00
#
_symmetry.space_group_name_H-M   'P 1'
#
loop_
_entity.id
_entity.type
_entity.pdbx_description
1 polymer ?
#
loop_
_entity_poly.entity_id
_entity_poly.type
_entity_poly.pdbx_seq_one_letter_code
_entity_poly.pdbx_strand_id
1 'polypeptide(L)'
;MKSLLALTLCAVAGFAQAAASCDVQATEKKLAGAAKTSFLKKCNADNPAAAAGNAACDAAAAEKKLAGAAKNSFLKKCNADGGPGAAAAPAANDAQASCEAKAAEKKLAGAAKTSFTKKCVADAAAAK
;
A
#
# COMPACT_ATOMS: atom_id res chain seq x y z
N MET A 1 16.36 13.95 -42.30
CA MET A 1 15.45 13.02 -42.99
C MET A 1 16.06 11.63 -43.00
N LYS A 2 15.27 10.63 -42.59
CA LYS A 2 15.45 9.19 -42.80
C LYS A 2 16.67 8.49 -42.15
N SER A 3 16.42 7.97 -40.95
CA SER A 3 16.57 6.54 -40.66
C SER A 3 15.55 6.23 -39.55
N LEU A 4 14.30 5.94 -39.89
CA LEU A 4 13.76 4.56 -39.92
C LEU A 4 14.31 3.77 -38.72
N LEU A 5 13.66 3.83 -37.55
CA LEU A 5 12.42 3.12 -37.21
C LEU A 5 12.54 1.61 -37.46
N ALA A 6 13.34 0.93 -36.64
CA ALA A 6 13.26 -0.50 -36.41
C ALA A 6 14.02 -0.87 -35.12
N LEU A 7 13.49 -0.48 -33.96
CA LEU A 7 13.74 -1.23 -32.74
C LEU A 7 12.42 -1.87 -32.31
N THR A 8 12.07 -2.88 -33.08
CA THR A 8 11.18 -3.96 -32.66
C THR A 8 11.74 -4.61 -31.40
N LEU A 9 11.25 -4.13 -30.25
CA LEU A 9 11.17 -4.93 -29.02
C LEU A 9 9.79 -4.69 -28.40
N CYS A 10 8.75 -4.95 -29.19
CA CYS A 10 7.38 -5.04 -28.72
C CYS A 10 7.08 -6.50 -28.40
N ALA A 11 7.70 -7.03 -27.35
CA ALA A 11 7.34 -8.30 -26.74
C ALA A 11 7.98 -8.41 -25.35
N VAL A 12 7.40 -7.70 -24.38
CA VAL A 12 7.12 -8.35 -23.10
C VAL A 12 5.65 -8.15 -22.83
N ALA A 13 4.94 -9.27 -22.72
CA ALA A 13 3.69 -9.34 -21.99
C ALA A 13 3.98 -8.84 -20.57
N GLY A 14 3.82 -7.54 -20.36
CA GLY A 14 3.68 -6.96 -19.03
C GLY A 14 2.21 -7.01 -18.74
N PHE A 15 1.81 -8.00 -17.95
CA PHE A 15 0.54 -8.11 -17.25
C PHE A 15 -0.02 -6.73 -16.91
N ALA A 16 -1.35 -6.63 -16.78
CA ALA A 16 -1.98 -5.57 -16.01
C ALA A 16 -1.26 -5.45 -14.66
N GLN A 17 -0.20 -4.65 -14.63
CA GLN A 17 0.58 -4.42 -13.45
C GLN A 17 -0.30 -3.42 -12.73
N ALA A 18 -1.08 -3.91 -11.77
CA ALA A 18 -1.51 -3.09 -10.67
C ALA A 18 -0.27 -2.26 -10.29
N ALA A 19 -0.28 -0.97 -10.62
CA ALA A 19 0.92 -0.17 -10.66
C ALA A 19 1.46 -0.11 -9.23
N ALA A 20 2.40 -1.01 -8.91
CA ALA A 20 3.03 -1.02 -7.62
C ALA A 20 3.63 0.37 -7.42
N SER A 21 3.25 1.02 -6.32
CA SER A 21 3.69 2.38 -6.04
C SER A 21 5.21 2.47 -6.22
N CYS A 22 5.69 3.62 -6.69
CA CYS A 22 7.13 3.82 -6.91
C CYS A 22 7.97 3.54 -5.66
N ASP A 23 7.36 3.61 -4.47
CA ASP A 23 8.01 3.27 -3.20
C ASP A 23 8.24 1.76 -3.04
N VAL A 24 7.30 0.91 -3.45
CA VAL A 24 7.44 -0.56 -3.48
C VAL A 24 8.55 -0.97 -4.44
N GLN A 25 8.56 -0.40 -5.65
CA GLN A 25 9.63 -0.67 -6.61
C GLN A 25 10.99 -0.19 -6.08
N ALA A 26 11.02 0.92 -5.33
CA ALA A 26 12.26 1.40 -4.75
C ALA A 26 12.78 0.48 -3.63
N THR A 27 11.91 -0.07 -2.79
CA THR A 27 12.28 -1.01 -1.74
C THR A 27 12.63 -2.39 -2.29
N GLU A 28 11.96 -2.88 -3.33
CA GLU A 28 12.34 -4.12 -4.03
C GLU A 28 13.75 -4.03 -4.62
N LYS A 29 14.10 -2.86 -5.17
CA LYS A 29 15.47 -2.60 -5.65
C LYS A 29 16.45 -2.23 -4.54
N LYS A 30 16.03 -2.31 -3.27
CA LYS A 30 16.81 -1.94 -2.07
C LYS A 30 17.46 -0.56 -2.17
N LEU A 31 16.79 0.37 -2.84
CA LEU A 31 17.26 1.75 -2.96
C LEU A 31 17.06 2.44 -1.61
N ALA A 32 18.14 2.98 -1.06
CA ALA A 32 18.14 3.78 0.16
C ALA A 32 18.79 5.15 -0.11
N GLY A 33 18.48 6.13 0.74
CA GLY A 33 19.07 7.47 0.65
C GLY A 33 18.78 8.18 -0.68
N ALA A 34 19.79 8.87 -1.22
CA ALA A 34 19.64 9.70 -2.43
C ALA A 34 19.21 8.92 -3.68
N ALA A 35 19.56 7.63 -3.77
CA ALA A 35 19.18 6.76 -4.88
C ALA A 35 17.68 6.46 -4.88
N LYS A 36 17.08 6.26 -3.69
CA LYS A 36 15.62 6.13 -3.54
C LYS A 36 14.91 7.40 -4.01
N THR A 37 15.39 8.56 -3.58
CA THR A 37 14.76 9.85 -3.91
C THR A 37 14.81 10.15 -5.42
N SER A 38 15.93 9.84 -6.07
CA SER A 38 16.09 10.03 -7.52
C SER A 38 15.22 9.05 -8.31
N PHE A 39 15.17 7.79 -7.87
CA PHE A 39 14.29 6.77 -8.46
C PHE A 39 12.82 7.13 -8.30
N LEU A 40 12.39 7.57 -7.11
CA LEU A 40 11.02 8.00 -6.86
C LEU A 40 10.63 9.20 -7.74
N LYS A 41 11.50 10.21 -7.86
CA LYS A 41 11.24 11.36 -8.74
C LYS A 41 11.09 10.94 -10.19
N LYS A 42 11.96 10.04 -10.67
CA LYS A 42 11.92 9.54 -12.04
C LYS A 42 10.68 8.66 -12.26
N CYS A 43 10.43 7.72 -11.37
CA CYS A 43 9.28 6.82 -11.42
C CYS A 43 7.95 7.57 -11.36
N ASN A 44 7.79 8.57 -10.49
CA ASN A 44 6.57 9.37 -10.44
C ASN A 44 6.38 10.24 -11.70
N ALA A 45 7.48 10.67 -12.34
CA ALA A 45 7.44 11.42 -13.59
C ALA A 45 7.10 10.52 -14.80
N ASP A 46 7.63 9.31 -14.85
CA ASP A 46 7.35 8.33 -15.91
C ASP A 46 6.00 7.61 -15.70
N ASN A 47 5.51 7.51 -14.45
CA ASN A 47 4.25 6.88 -14.07
C ASN A 47 3.42 7.81 -13.16
N PRO A 48 2.70 8.80 -13.72
CA PRO A 48 1.83 9.68 -12.94
C PRO A 48 0.70 8.91 -12.21
N ALA A 49 0.31 7.74 -12.71
CA ALA A 49 -0.62 6.84 -12.03
C ALA A 49 -0.07 6.28 -10.70
N ALA A 50 1.25 6.13 -10.56
CA ALA A 50 1.88 5.74 -9.30
C ALA A 50 1.92 6.92 -8.31
N ALA A 51 2.01 8.16 -8.79
CA ALA A 51 1.85 9.35 -7.96
C ALA A 51 0.40 9.52 -7.46
N ALA A 52 -0.58 9.07 -8.25
CA ALA A 52 -1.98 9.01 -7.82
C ALA A 52 -2.18 8.07 -6.62
N GLY A 53 -1.35 7.05 -6.44
CA GLY A 53 -1.34 6.19 -5.25
C GLY A 53 -1.12 6.97 -3.95
N ASN A 54 -0.17 7.90 -3.92
CA ASN A 54 0.08 8.76 -2.76
C ASN A 54 -1.08 9.74 -2.51
N ALA A 55 -1.61 10.35 -3.56
CA ALA A 55 -2.76 11.26 -3.45
C ALA A 55 -4.01 10.52 -2.94
N ALA A 56 -4.21 9.29 -3.40
CA ALA A 56 -5.32 8.46 -2.98
C ALA A 56 -5.11 7.87 -1.56
N CYS A 57 -3.87 7.64 -1.12
CA CYS A 57 -3.55 7.38 0.29
C CYS A 57 -3.87 8.59 1.18
N ASP A 58 -3.60 9.82 0.71
CA ASP A 58 -3.95 11.04 1.44
C ASP A 58 -5.47 11.27 1.48
N ALA A 59 -6.17 11.00 0.38
CA ALA A 59 -7.63 11.02 0.31
C ALA A 59 -8.25 9.98 1.27
N ALA A 60 -7.77 8.74 1.28
CA ALA A 60 -8.23 7.70 2.19
C ALA A 60 -7.97 8.06 3.67
N ALA A 61 -6.85 8.73 3.97
CA ALA A 61 -6.58 9.24 5.31
C ALA A 61 -7.52 10.40 5.69
N ALA A 62 -7.84 11.28 4.74
CA ALA A 62 -8.77 12.39 4.92
C ALA A 62 -10.21 11.91 5.12
N GLU A 63 -10.66 10.91 4.36
CA GLU A 63 -11.97 10.27 4.54
C GLU A 63 -12.10 9.63 5.92
N LYS A 64 -11.03 8.98 6.40
CA LYS A 64 -10.97 8.44 7.76
C LYS A 64 -10.74 9.50 8.85
N LYS A 65 -10.72 10.80 8.49
CA LYS A 65 -10.42 11.93 9.38
C LYS A 65 -9.18 11.72 10.24
N LEU A 66 -8.19 10.99 9.70
CA LEU A 66 -6.93 10.77 10.40
C LEU A 66 -6.15 12.08 10.42
N ALA A 67 -5.75 12.51 11.61
CA ALA A 67 -4.93 13.70 11.83
C ALA A 67 -3.65 13.35 12.60
N GLY A 68 -2.62 14.19 12.46
CA GLY A 68 -1.37 14.06 13.20
C GLY A 68 -0.66 12.70 12.98
N ALA A 69 -0.23 12.07 14.07
CA ALA A 69 0.53 10.83 14.03
C ALA A 69 -0.21 9.66 13.35
N ALA A 70 -1.54 9.60 13.49
CA ALA A 70 -2.36 8.55 12.88
C ALA A 70 -2.38 8.66 11.34
N LYS A 71 -2.46 9.88 10.80
CA LYS A 71 -2.35 10.14 9.36
C LYS A 71 -0.98 9.74 8.83
N ASN A 72 0.09 10.10 9.55
CA ASN A 72 1.45 9.78 9.13
C ASN A 72 1.70 8.26 9.11
N SER A 73 1.26 7.52 10.11
CA SER A 73 1.36 6.05 10.15
C SER A 73 0.54 5.39 9.03
N PHE A 74 -0.67 5.90 8.78
CA PHE A 74 -1.53 5.40 7.70
C PHE A 74 -0.92 5.67 6.31
N LEU A 75 -0.43 6.87 6.04
CA LEU A 75 0.25 7.22 4.79
C LEU A 75 1.49 6.36 4.56
N LYS A 76 2.31 6.17 5.61
CA LYS A 76 3.54 5.37 5.53
C LYS A 76 3.24 3.90 5.23
N LYS A 77 2.15 3.38 5.81
CA LYS A 77 1.65 2.03 5.56
C LYS A 77 1.03 1.90 4.16
N CYS A 78 0.11 2.79 3.82
CA CYS A 78 -0.56 2.84 2.50
C CYS A 78 0.43 2.96 1.35
N ASN A 79 1.47 3.80 1.47
CA ASN A 79 2.52 3.91 0.46
C ASN A 79 3.39 2.65 0.38
N ALA A 80 3.69 2.02 1.52
CA ALA A 80 4.47 0.78 1.60
C ALA A 80 3.71 -0.44 1.05
N ASP A 81 2.38 -0.44 1.17
CA ASP A 81 1.53 -1.52 0.67
C ASP A 81 1.19 -1.36 -0.83
N GLY A 82 1.60 -0.27 -1.50
CA GLY A 82 1.41 -0.11 -2.95
C GLY A 82 0.28 0.85 -3.35
N GLY A 83 -0.21 1.69 -2.42
CA GLY A 83 -1.30 2.63 -2.65
C GLY A 83 -2.66 2.07 -2.22
N PRO A 84 -3.75 2.85 -2.36
CA PRO A 84 -5.07 2.45 -1.89
C PRO A 84 -5.73 1.38 -2.75
N GLY A 85 -5.12 0.91 -3.84
CA GLY A 85 -5.55 -0.33 -4.51
C GLY A 85 -5.15 -1.60 -3.76
N ALA A 86 -4.07 -1.53 -2.98
CA ALA A 86 -3.68 -2.57 -2.01
C ALA A 86 -4.21 -2.26 -0.60
N ALA A 87 -4.33 -0.97 -0.25
CA ALA A 87 -5.10 -0.53 0.93
C ALA A 87 -6.63 -0.59 0.71
N ALA A 88 -7.10 -0.97 -0.50
CA ALA A 88 -8.48 -1.36 -0.80
C ALA A 88 -8.82 -2.73 -0.20
N ALA A 89 -7.92 -3.29 0.63
CA ALA A 89 -8.32 -4.03 1.81
C ALA A 89 -8.50 -3.10 3.03
N PRO A 90 -9.51 -2.19 3.08
CA PRO A 90 -9.86 -1.48 4.31
C PRO A 90 -10.49 -2.43 5.33
N ALA A 91 -10.65 -3.72 5.00
CA ALA A 91 -11.07 -4.74 5.94
C ALA A 91 -9.94 -5.06 6.94
N ALA A 92 -8.70 -5.26 6.50
CA ALA A 92 -7.70 -5.90 7.35
C ALA A 92 -7.23 -5.02 8.52
N ASN A 93 -7.02 -3.72 8.30
CA ASN A 93 -6.52 -2.81 9.35
C ASN A 93 -7.64 -2.35 10.31
N ASP A 94 -8.82 -2.00 9.79
CA ASP A 94 -9.98 -1.69 10.65
C ASP A 94 -10.50 -2.92 11.39
N ALA A 95 -10.52 -4.10 10.74
CA ALA A 95 -10.82 -5.35 11.44
C ALA A 95 -9.75 -5.64 12.47
N GLN A 96 -8.46 -5.41 12.20
CA GLN A 96 -7.43 -5.65 13.20
C GLN A 96 -7.62 -4.76 14.43
N ALA A 97 -7.80 -3.45 14.27
CA ALA A 97 -8.07 -2.55 15.39
C ALA A 97 -9.36 -2.93 16.14
N SER A 98 -10.44 -3.26 15.42
CA SER A 98 -11.72 -3.68 16.01
C SER A 98 -11.61 -5.02 16.75
N CYS A 99 -10.88 -5.98 16.18
CA CYS A 99 -10.64 -7.30 16.76
C CYS A 99 -9.70 -7.23 17.96
N GLU A 100 -8.73 -6.31 17.98
CA GLU A 100 -7.90 -6.05 19.15
C GLU A 100 -8.68 -5.37 20.28
N ALA A 101 -9.58 -4.43 19.95
CA ALA A 101 -10.50 -3.84 20.93
C ALA A 101 -11.43 -4.92 21.53
N LYS A 102 -12.02 -5.78 20.69
CA LYS A 102 -12.85 -6.91 21.13
C LYS A 102 -12.06 -7.92 21.98
N ALA A 103 -10.79 -8.15 21.66
CA ALA A 103 -9.92 -8.99 22.48
C ALA A 103 -9.63 -8.35 23.85
N ALA A 104 -9.44 -7.03 23.89
CA ALA A 104 -9.23 -6.27 25.13
C ALA A 104 -10.49 -6.25 26.01
N GLU A 105 -11.68 -6.09 25.42
CA GLU A 105 -12.98 -6.21 26.13
C GLU A 105 -13.15 -7.60 26.76
N LYS A 106 -12.68 -8.65 26.07
CA LYS A 106 -12.63 -10.02 26.58
C LYS A 106 -11.46 -10.28 27.53
N LYS A 107 -10.66 -9.25 27.86
CA LYS A 107 -9.44 -9.33 28.67
C LYS A 107 -8.45 -10.41 28.21
N LEU A 108 -8.42 -10.69 26.91
CA LEU A 108 -7.50 -11.66 26.33
C LEU A 108 -6.10 -11.07 26.31
N ALA A 109 -5.15 -11.81 26.88
CA ALA A 109 -3.73 -11.49 26.88
C ALA A 109 -2.91 -12.64 26.30
N GLY A 110 -1.66 -12.36 25.91
CA GLY A 110 -0.74 -13.36 25.38
C GLY A 110 -1.29 -14.11 24.16
N ALA A 111 -1.04 -15.42 24.11
CA ALA A 111 -1.42 -16.30 23.00
C ALA A 111 -2.93 -16.29 22.69
N ALA A 112 -3.77 -16.10 23.71
CA ALA A 112 -5.23 -16.05 23.54
C ALA A 112 -5.67 -14.81 22.76
N LYS A 113 -5.06 -13.64 23.05
CA LYS A 113 -5.29 -12.40 22.28
C LYS A 113 -4.91 -12.62 20.82
N THR A 114 -3.73 -13.17 20.57
CA THR A 114 -3.21 -13.36 19.21
C THR A 114 -4.09 -14.31 18.38
N SER A 115 -4.55 -15.41 18.98
CA SER A 115 -5.42 -16.38 18.30
C SER A 115 -6.79 -15.78 17.99
N PHE A 116 -7.37 -15.04 18.95
CA PHE A 116 -8.65 -14.36 18.77
C PHE A 116 -8.56 -13.27 17.69
N THR A 117 -7.57 -12.38 17.76
CA THR A 117 -7.41 -11.31 16.76
C THR A 117 -7.19 -11.88 15.37
N LYS A 118 -6.35 -12.93 15.20
CA LYS A 118 -6.17 -13.59 13.90
C LYS A 118 -7.47 -14.19 13.36
N LYS A 119 -8.22 -14.91 14.20
CA LYS A 119 -9.49 -15.53 13.80
C LYS A 119 -10.52 -14.46 13.45
N CYS A 120 -10.64 -13.42 14.27
CA CYS A 120 -11.56 -12.31 14.08
C CYS A 120 -11.27 -11.51 12.80
N VAL A 121 -9.99 -11.23 12.50
CA VAL A 121 -9.59 -10.56 11.24
C VAL A 121 -9.90 -11.44 10.03
N ALA A 122 -9.66 -12.76 10.13
CA ALA A 122 -9.99 -13.70 9.06
C ALA A 122 -11.50 -13.79 8.80
N ASP A 123 -12.31 -13.83 9.86
CA ASP A 123 -13.78 -13.82 9.77
C ASP A 123 -14.30 -12.50 9.15
N ALA A 124 -13.76 -11.36 9.58
CA ALA A 124 -14.11 -10.05 9.04
C ALA A 124 -13.73 -9.88 7.56
N ALA A 125 -12.71 -10.61 7.10
CA ALA A 125 -12.32 -10.65 5.68
C ALA A 125 -13.24 -11.57 4.85
N ALA A 126 -13.77 -12.64 5.46
CA ALA A 126 -14.68 -13.59 4.82
C ALA A 126 -16.14 -13.13 4.78
N ALA A 127 -16.51 -12.17 5.65
CA ALA A 127 -17.85 -11.58 5.70
C ALA A 127 -18.10 -10.47 4.67
N LYS A 128 -17.21 -10.31 3.67
CA LYS A 128 -17.30 -9.32 2.59
C LYS A 128 -17.64 -9.96 1.24
#